data_AF-A0A419J2N4-F1
#
_entry.id   AF-A0A419J2N4-F1
#
_cell.length_a   1.000
_cell.length_b   1.000
_cell.length_c   1.000
_cell.angle_alpha   90.00
_cell.angle_beta   90.00
_cell.angle_gamma   90.00
#
_symmetry.space_group_name_H-M   'P 1'
#
loop_
_entity.id
_entity.type
_entity.pdbx_description
1 polymer ?
#
loop_
_entity_poly.entity_id
_entity_poly.type
_entity_poly.pdbx_seq_one_letter_code
_entity_poly.pdbx_strand_id
1 'polypeptide(L)'
;MTGTALSLFDKDSFLRAFKSSNDPSSHIEIKSEKKFGLSEDHFIVCRNCGNRITTPESIISVNGEHTYSFTNPEGFTFEIGCFSAADGCYVYGEPAMEHTWFNGFKWNFSVCSSCLIHLGWHYERGEEHFFGLVLGLLADTSTTH
;
A
#
# COMPACT_ATOMS: atom_id res chain seq x y z
N MET A 1 -8.51 41.01 1.08
CA MET A 1 -9.71 40.17 1.14
C MET A 1 -9.53 39.02 0.16
N THR A 2 -9.71 37.82 0.69
CA THR A 2 -9.89 36.51 0.02
C THR A 2 -8.78 36.02 -0.91
N GLY A 3 -7.86 35.25 -0.32
CA GLY A 3 -7.03 34.31 -1.05
C GLY A 3 -7.86 33.11 -1.51
N THR A 4 -7.63 32.68 -2.74
CA THR A 4 -8.18 31.45 -3.30
C THR A 4 -7.31 30.30 -2.82
N ALA A 5 -7.88 29.41 -2.00
CA ALA A 5 -7.28 28.13 -1.67
C ALA A 5 -7.14 27.31 -2.96
N LEU A 6 -5.91 27.04 -3.36
CA LEU A 6 -5.59 26.07 -4.41
C LEU A 6 -6.04 24.69 -3.92
N SER A 7 -6.98 24.10 -4.65
CA SER A 7 -7.54 22.77 -4.41
C SER A 7 -6.46 21.70 -4.50
N LEU A 8 -6.14 21.07 -3.38
CA LEU A 8 -5.13 20.00 -3.24
C LEU A 8 -5.56 18.63 -3.82
N PHE A 9 -6.61 18.58 -4.64
CA PHE A 9 -7.14 17.33 -5.19
C PHE A 9 -7.20 17.37 -6.71
N ASP A 10 -6.03 17.59 -7.33
CA ASP A 10 -5.84 17.37 -8.75
C ASP A 10 -5.23 15.97 -8.97
N LYS A 11 -5.93 15.12 -9.75
CA LYS A 11 -5.63 13.70 -9.99
C LYS A 11 -4.24 13.46 -10.60
N ASP A 12 -3.61 14.50 -11.13
CA ASP A 12 -2.28 14.46 -11.73
C ASP A 12 -1.11 14.55 -10.73
N SER A 13 -1.37 14.88 -9.45
CA SER A 13 -0.29 14.97 -8.44
C SER A 13 0.09 13.61 -7.83
N PHE A 14 -0.83 12.65 -7.82
CA PHE A 14 -0.57 11.26 -7.41
C PHE A 14 0.40 10.54 -8.36
N LEU A 15 0.38 10.92 -9.65
CA LEU A 15 1.15 10.28 -10.73
C LEU A 15 2.44 11.03 -11.13
N ARG A 16 2.90 12.04 -10.36
CA ARG A 16 4.07 12.87 -10.74
C ARG A 16 5.22 12.95 -9.74
N ALA A 17 5.18 12.21 -8.63
CA ALA A 17 6.37 11.95 -7.83
C ALA A 17 7.23 10.82 -8.45
N PHE A 18 7.43 10.86 -9.77
CA PHE A 18 8.08 9.82 -10.56
C PHE A 18 9.42 10.32 -11.06
N LYS A 19 10.50 10.04 -10.32
CA LYS A 19 11.85 9.95 -10.89
C LYS A 19 12.59 8.83 -10.20
N SER A 20 12.85 7.78 -10.97
CA SER A 20 13.50 6.55 -10.54
C SER A 20 14.95 6.77 -10.14
N SER A 21 15.44 5.91 -9.25
CA SER A 21 16.87 5.54 -9.24
C SER A 21 17.04 4.04 -9.01
N ASN A 22 17.72 3.39 -9.95
CA ASN A 22 18.18 2.00 -9.91
C ASN A 22 19.41 1.85 -9.00
N ASP A 23 19.35 0.96 -8.01
CA ASP A 23 20.53 0.28 -7.43
C ASP A 23 20.13 -1.08 -6.80
N PRO A 24 20.67 -2.24 -7.27
CA PRO A 24 20.24 -3.57 -6.84
C PRO A 24 20.96 -4.15 -5.60
N SER A 25 21.45 -3.34 -4.65
CA SER A 25 22.20 -3.86 -3.49
C SER A 25 21.48 -3.77 -2.12
N SER A 26 20.75 -4.85 -1.81
CA SER A 26 20.57 -5.56 -0.51
C SER A 26 20.15 -4.88 0.81
N HIS A 27 19.85 -3.59 0.86
CA HIS A 27 19.17 -3.01 2.04
C HIS A 27 17.77 -2.55 1.66
N ILE A 28 16.75 -3.34 2.05
CA ILE A 28 15.38 -2.86 1.95
C ILE A 28 15.14 -1.82 3.03
N GLU A 29 14.89 -0.58 2.63
CA GLU A 29 14.67 0.55 3.54
C GLU A 29 13.17 0.88 3.61
N ILE A 30 12.59 0.81 4.81
CA ILE A 30 11.19 1.19 5.08
C ILE A 30 11.16 2.56 5.75
N LYS A 31 10.42 3.51 5.18
CA LYS A 31 10.26 4.88 5.69
C LYS A 31 8.79 5.28 5.77
N SER A 32 8.38 5.82 6.92
CA SER A 32 7.04 6.42 7.08
C SER A 32 6.94 7.77 6.36
N GLU A 33 5.84 8.01 5.66
CA GLU A 33 5.54 9.32 5.10
C GLU A 33 4.84 10.20 6.15
N LYS A 34 5.42 11.36 6.48
CA LYS A 34 4.72 12.37 7.29
C LYS A 34 3.68 13.09 6.43
N LYS A 35 2.40 12.75 6.59
CA LYS A 35 1.29 13.51 6.02
C LYS A 35 0.67 14.41 7.09
N PHE A 36 0.66 15.72 6.83
CA PHE A 36 0.02 16.72 7.69
C PHE A 36 -1.36 17.04 7.12
N GLY A 37 -2.41 17.01 7.96
CA GLY A 37 -3.71 17.59 7.63
C GLY A 37 -4.79 16.65 7.10
N LEU A 38 -4.71 15.34 7.38
CA LEU A 38 -5.81 14.40 7.11
C LEU A 38 -6.79 14.40 8.30
N SER A 39 -8.09 14.22 8.01
CA SER A 39 -9.11 14.12 9.07
C SER A 39 -9.05 12.75 9.74
N GLU A 40 -9.43 12.66 11.03
CA GLU A 40 -9.50 11.38 11.76
C GLU A 40 -10.49 10.37 11.15
N ASP A 41 -11.32 10.82 10.19
CA ASP A 41 -12.30 10.00 9.47
C ASP A 41 -11.84 9.56 8.06
N HIS A 42 -10.58 9.82 7.68
CA HIS A 42 -10.03 9.42 6.39
C HIS A 42 -9.48 7.99 6.45
N PHE A 43 -10.18 7.06 5.80
CA PHE A 43 -9.79 5.65 5.73
C PHE A 43 -9.59 5.20 4.29
N ILE A 44 -8.77 4.16 4.15
CA ILE A 44 -8.71 3.34 2.96
C ILE A 44 -9.49 2.07 3.26
N VAL A 45 -10.52 1.82 2.47
CA VAL A 45 -11.48 0.73 2.67
C VAL A 45 -11.36 -0.32 1.57
N CYS A 46 -11.85 -1.53 1.87
CA CYS A 46 -12.01 -2.59 0.88
C CYS A 46 -13.06 -2.15 -0.14
N ARG A 47 -12.69 -2.08 -1.42
CA ARG A 47 -13.61 -1.69 -2.48
C ARG A 47 -14.82 -2.63 -2.61
N ASN A 48 -14.63 -3.90 -2.25
CA ASN A 48 -15.69 -4.91 -2.36
C ASN A 48 -16.78 -4.78 -1.29
N CYS A 49 -16.43 -4.44 -0.04
CA CYS A 49 -17.38 -4.49 1.08
C CYS A 49 -17.41 -3.23 1.97
N GLY A 50 -16.53 -2.26 1.73
CA GLY A 50 -16.45 -1.03 2.53
C GLY A 50 -15.77 -1.19 3.90
N ASN A 51 -15.27 -2.38 4.26
CA ASN A 51 -14.53 -2.56 5.51
C ASN A 51 -13.30 -1.66 5.54
N ARG A 52 -13.04 -0.99 6.67
CA ARG A 52 -11.80 -0.21 6.87
C ARG A 52 -10.61 -1.15 6.82
N ILE A 53 -9.62 -0.86 5.98
CA ILE A 53 -8.42 -1.69 5.80
C ILE A 53 -7.21 -1.06 6.44
N THR A 54 -6.95 0.20 6.13
CA THR A 54 -5.79 0.95 6.60
C THR A 54 -6.11 2.45 6.58
N THR A 55 -5.13 3.27 6.93
CA THR A 55 -5.22 4.72 6.88
C THR A 55 -4.13 5.29 5.96
N PRO A 56 -4.29 6.50 5.41
CA PRO A 56 -3.25 7.09 4.59
C PRO A 56 -1.95 7.39 5.36
N GLU A 57 -1.99 7.56 6.68
CA GLU A 57 -0.80 7.71 7.55
C GLU A 57 0.03 6.43 7.63
N SER A 58 -0.59 5.28 7.34
CA SER A 58 0.12 4.00 7.29
C SER A 58 0.91 3.83 5.99
N ILE A 59 0.81 4.75 5.02
CA ILE A 59 1.60 4.67 3.78
C ILE A 59 3.08 4.82 4.10
N ILE A 60 3.88 3.92 3.53
CA ILE A 60 5.33 3.90 3.67
C ILE A 60 6.00 3.80 2.31
N SER A 61 7.22 4.30 2.22
CA SER A 61 8.12 3.97 1.12
C SER A 61 8.95 2.74 1.50
N VAL A 62 9.01 1.77 0.61
CA VAL A 62 9.96 0.66 0.63
C VAL A 62 10.97 0.96 -0.47
N ASN A 63 12.27 0.96 -0.20
CA ASN A 63 13.30 1.33 -1.19
C ASN A 63 13.07 2.67 -1.92
N GLY A 64 12.51 3.65 -1.19
CA GLY A 64 12.21 4.97 -1.74
C GLY A 64 10.94 5.06 -2.58
N GLU A 65 10.21 3.96 -2.77
CA GLU A 65 8.96 3.90 -3.54
C GLU A 65 7.81 3.41 -2.65
N HIS A 66 6.63 4.01 -2.77
CA HIS A 66 5.44 3.60 -2.01
C HIS A 66 4.46 2.76 -2.85
N THR A 67 4.69 2.67 -4.16
CA THR A 67 3.90 1.84 -5.08
C THR A 67 4.78 1.06 -6.04
N TYR A 68 4.32 -0.12 -6.44
CA TYR A 68 5.00 -0.97 -7.39
C TYR A 68 4.02 -1.60 -8.38
N SER A 69 4.50 -1.84 -9.59
CA SER A 69 3.86 -2.73 -10.56
C SER A 69 4.66 -4.02 -10.65
N PHE A 70 4.07 -5.12 -10.17
CA PHE A 70 4.72 -6.43 -10.19
C PHE A 70 3.91 -7.43 -10.99
N THR A 71 4.60 -8.36 -11.64
CA THR A 71 3.97 -9.47 -12.36
C THR A 71 4.32 -10.78 -11.64
N ASN A 72 3.30 -11.56 -11.28
CA ASN A 72 3.51 -12.86 -10.66
C ASN A 72 3.95 -13.91 -11.72
N PRO A 73 4.44 -15.09 -11.31
CA PRO A 73 4.90 -16.14 -12.24
C PRO A 73 3.84 -16.59 -13.28
N GLU A 74 2.56 -16.47 -12.93
CA GLU A 74 1.43 -16.80 -13.81
C GLU A 74 1.10 -15.70 -14.83
N GLY A 75 1.82 -14.57 -14.81
CA GLY A 75 1.66 -13.48 -15.77
C GLY A 75 0.63 -12.42 -15.39
N PHE A 76 0.09 -12.44 -14.16
CA PHE A 76 -0.81 -11.40 -13.67
C PHE A 76 -0.03 -10.22 -13.11
N THR A 77 -0.32 -9.03 -13.62
CA THR A 77 0.27 -7.77 -13.15
C THR A 77 -0.62 -7.11 -12.10
N PHE A 78 -0.01 -6.66 -11.00
CA PHE A 78 -0.65 -5.97 -9.90
C PHE A 78 0.03 -4.63 -9.63
N GLU A 79 -0.78 -3.58 -9.49
CA GLU A 79 -0.34 -2.32 -8.88
C GLU A 79 -0.61 -2.39 -7.38
N ILE A 80 0.46 -2.34 -6.58
CA ILE A 80 0.39 -2.40 -5.13
C ILE A 80 0.87 -1.10 -4.48
N GLY A 81 0.28 -0.75 -3.34
CA GLY A 81 0.79 0.26 -2.41
C GLY A 81 1.36 -0.38 -1.16
N CYS A 82 2.37 0.26 -0.55
CA CYS A 82 3.03 -0.22 0.66
C CYS A 82 2.49 0.49 1.92
N PHE A 83 2.11 -0.30 2.92
CA PHE A 83 1.54 0.19 4.18
C PHE A 83 2.22 -0.46 5.39
N SER A 84 2.56 0.32 6.41
CA SER A 84 3.11 -0.21 7.68
C SER A 84 2.08 -0.99 8.48
N ALA A 85 0.80 -0.64 8.38
CA ALA A 85 -0.31 -1.28 9.08
C ALA A 85 -1.52 -1.45 8.18
N ALA A 86 -2.27 -2.53 8.38
CA ALA A 86 -3.52 -2.81 7.69
C ALA A 86 -4.45 -3.63 8.59
N ASP A 87 -4.93 -3.02 9.68
CA ASP A 87 -5.71 -3.70 10.74
C ASP A 87 -7.00 -4.35 10.23
N GLY A 88 -7.52 -3.91 9.08
CA GLY A 88 -8.67 -4.54 8.44
C GLY A 88 -8.34 -5.74 7.55
N CYS A 89 -7.09 -6.18 7.53
CA CYS A 89 -6.67 -7.39 6.88
C CYS A 89 -6.49 -8.54 7.88
N TYR A 90 -6.75 -9.75 7.40
CA TYR A 90 -6.32 -10.99 8.03
C TYR A 90 -5.16 -11.58 7.21
N VAL A 91 -4.07 -11.95 7.89
CA VAL A 91 -2.92 -12.62 7.26
C VAL A 91 -3.19 -14.12 7.22
N TYR A 92 -3.14 -14.71 6.03
CA TYR A 92 -3.55 -16.10 5.78
C TYR A 92 -2.47 -16.90 5.05
N GLY A 93 -2.33 -18.17 5.45
CA GLY A 93 -1.40 -19.14 4.87
C GLY A 93 -0.01 -19.11 5.51
N GLU A 94 0.83 -20.04 5.10
CA GLU A 94 2.23 -20.12 5.52
C GLU A 94 3.09 -19.08 4.79
N PRO A 95 4.08 -18.47 5.45
CA PRO A 95 4.95 -17.47 4.84
C PRO A 95 5.90 -18.13 3.82
N ALA A 96 5.88 -17.62 2.58
CA ALA A 96 6.65 -18.12 1.45
C ALA A 96 7.80 -17.17 1.08
N MET A 97 8.95 -17.74 0.70
CA MET A 97 10.05 -16.97 0.09
C MET A 97 9.99 -16.98 -1.43
N GLU A 98 9.29 -17.98 -1.98
CA GLU A 98 9.18 -18.23 -3.41
C GLU A 98 8.57 -17.02 -4.09
N HIS A 99 9.25 -16.52 -5.13
CA HIS A 99 8.78 -15.39 -5.94
C HIS A 99 8.47 -14.11 -5.13
N THR A 100 9.11 -13.92 -3.98
CA THR A 100 9.02 -12.65 -3.26
C THR A 100 9.48 -11.49 -4.14
N TRP A 101 8.73 -10.41 -4.15
CA TRP A 101 9.10 -9.17 -4.86
C TRP A 101 10.06 -8.30 -4.03
N PHE A 102 10.09 -8.51 -2.72
CA PHE A 102 10.94 -7.78 -1.80
C PHE A 102 11.99 -8.73 -1.24
N ASN A 103 13.19 -8.68 -1.80
CA ASN A 103 14.28 -9.60 -1.46
C ASN A 103 14.55 -9.62 0.05
N GLY A 104 14.59 -10.83 0.63
CA GLY A 104 14.79 -11.06 2.06
C GLY A 104 13.51 -11.01 2.90
N PHE A 105 12.35 -10.66 2.31
CA PHE A 105 11.05 -10.79 2.98
C PHE A 105 10.35 -12.07 2.53
N LYS A 106 9.78 -12.79 3.50
CA LYS A 106 8.73 -13.77 3.23
C LYS A 106 7.42 -13.05 3.00
N TRP A 107 6.48 -13.71 2.34
CA TRP A 107 5.14 -13.19 2.15
C TRP A 107 4.04 -14.19 2.50
N ASN A 108 2.93 -13.68 3.02
CA ASN A 108 1.67 -14.38 3.19
C ASN A 108 0.59 -13.68 2.38
N PHE A 109 -0.53 -14.37 2.14
CA PHE A 109 -1.71 -13.69 1.62
C PHE A 109 -2.29 -12.74 2.68
N SER A 110 -2.74 -11.58 2.23
CA SER A 110 -3.51 -10.62 3.01
C SER A 110 -4.91 -10.55 2.43
N VAL A 111 -5.90 -10.90 3.24
CA VAL A 111 -7.32 -10.91 2.83
C VAL A 111 -8.10 -9.90 3.65
N CYS A 112 -9.19 -9.35 3.10
CA CYS A 112 -10.11 -8.52 3.87
C CYS A 112 -10.67 -9.31 5.06
N SER A 113 -10.57 -8.79 6.29
CA SER A 113 -11.06 -9.48 7.48
C SER A 113 -12.59 -9.63 7.51
N SER A 114 -13.31 -8.84 6.72
CA SER A 114 -14.77 -8.88 6.63
C SER A 114 -15.30 -9.80 5.53
N CYS A 115 -14.80 -9.65 4.29
CA CYS A 115 -15.33 -10.38 3.13
C CYS A 115 -14.37 -11.44 2.55
N LEU A 116 -13.19 -11.61 3.13
CA LEU A 116 -12.17 -12.60 2.77
C LEU A 116 -11.63 -12.51 1.33
N ILE A 117 -11.98 -11.46 0.57
CA ILE A 117 -11.34 -11.22 -0.72
C ILE A 117 -9.84 -10.97 -0.53
N HIS A 118 -9.03 -11.54 -1.40
CA HIS A 118 -7.59 -11.26 -1.44
C HIS A 118 -7.36 -9.78 -1.73
N LEU A 119 -6.64 -9.09 -0.85
CA LEU A 119 -6.30 -7.68 -1.00
C LEU A 119 -4.82 -7.45 -1.31
N GLY A 120 -3.97 -8.46 -1.15
CA GLY A 120 -2.55 -8.37 -1.47
C GLY A 120 -1.73 -9.26 -0.54
N TRP A 121 -0.57 -8.78 -0.12
CA TRP A 121 0.42 -9.58 0.60
C TRP A 121 0.88 -8.90 1.88
N HIS A 122 1.15 -9.69 2.91
CA HIS A 122 1.90 -9.27 4.09
C HIS A 122 3.34 -9.73 3.91
N TYR A 123 4.31 -8.84 4.07
CA TYR A 123 5.73 -9.11 3.96
C TYR A 123 6.38 -9.04 5.34
N GLU A 124 7.22 -10.02 5.68
CA GLU A 124 7.96 -10.05 6.96
C GLU A 124 9.44 -10.44 6.81
N ARG A 125 10.28 -9.82 7.63
CA ARG A 125 11.71 -10.13 7.80
C ARG A 125 12.14 -9.81 9.24
N GLY A 126 12.22 -10.83 10.08
CA GLY A 126 12.54 -10.63 11.51
C GLY A 126 11.44 -9.83 12.19
N GLU A 127 11.77 -8.64 12.71
CA GLU A 127 10.79 -7.73 13.31
C GLU A 127 10.21 -6.72 12.29
N GLU A 128 10.82 -6.60 11.12
CA GLU A 128 10.35 -5.71 10.05
C GLU A 128 9.17 -6.36 9.31
N HIS A 129 8.10 -5.59 9.09
CA HIS A 129 6.95 -6.04 8.33
C HIS A 129 6.22 -4.88 7.67
N PHE A 130 5.46 -5.21 6.62
CA PHE A 130 4.56 -4.29 5.94
C PHE A 130 3.53 -5.04 5.08
N PHE A 131 2.59 -4.30 4.51
CA PHE A 131 1.59 -4.81 3.59
C PHE A 131 1.80 -4.22 2.19
N GLY A 132 1.81 -5.07 1.17
CA GLY A 132 1.69 -4.70 -0.23
C GLY A 132 0.27 -4.97 -0.72
N LEU A 133 -0.59 -3.95 -0.74
CA LEU A 133 -2.02 -4.12 -1.06
C LEU A 133 -2.34 -3.63 -2.48
N VAL A 134 -3.15 -4.39 -3.21
CA VAL A 134 -3.56 -4.10 -4.59
C VAL A 134 -4.47 -2.87 -4.61
N LEU A 135 -3.98 -1.78 -5.20
CA LEU A 135 -4.66 -0.46 -5.17
C LEU A 135 -6.05 -0.51 -5.82
N GLY A 136 -6.21 -1.30 -6.88
CA GLY A 136 -7.49 -1.49 -7.57
C GLY A 136 -8.57 -2.15 -6.69
N LEU A 137 -8.20 -2.79 -5.58
CA LEU A 137 -9.11 -3.44 -4.63
C LEU A 137 -9.40 -2.58 -3.40
N LEU A 138 -8.84 -1.37 -3.35
CA LEU A 138 -9.01 -0.40 -2.28
C LEU A 138 -9.80 0.82 -2.78
N ALA A 139 -10.45 1.52 -1.86
CA ALA A 139 -11.11 2.79 -2.13
C ALA A 139 -10.78 3.78 -1.01
N ASP A 140 -10.62 5.04 -1.38
CA ASP A 140 -10.32 6.13 -0.47
C ASP A 140 -11.62 6.85 -0.08
N THR A 141 -11.92 6.98 1.21
CA THR A 141 -13.17 7.61 1.69
C THR A 141 -13.23 9.12 1.47
N SER A 142 -12.11 9.79 1.21
CA SER A 142 -12.07 11.21 0.82
C SER A 142 -12.58 11.46 -0.59
N THR A 143 -12.59 10.42 -1.45
CA THR A 143 -13.00 10.51 -2.86
C THR A 143 -14.48 10.17 -3.05
N THR A 144 -15.35 10.70 -2.17
CA THR A 144 -16.80 10.57 -2.35
C THR A 144 -17.25 11.68 -3.31
N HIS A 145 -17.68 11.29 -4.51
CA HIS A 145 -18.32 12.17 -5.50
C HIS A 145 -19.70 12.64 -5.03
#